data_AF-A0A2G8L9J6-F1
#
_entry.id   AF-A0A2G8L9J6-F1
#
_cell.length_a   1.000
_cell.length_b   1.000
_cell.length_c   1.000
_cell.angle_alpha   90.00
_cell.angle_beta   90.00
_cell.angle_gamma   90.00
#
_symmetry.space_group_name_H-M   'P 1'
#
loop_
_entity.id
_entity.type
_entity.pdbx_description
1 polymer ?
#
loop_
_entity_poly.entity_id
_entity_poly.type
_entity_poly.pdbx_seq_one_letter_code
_entity_poly.pdbx_strand_id
1 'polypeptide(L)'
;MAHRELFTSGVQYPQNKLLAFLKALQAEAVNLQDRSLIAQLWETLRCVQIMDNNSCKKLLNLLKEDHQRSSVYIAYLIRCRKGLTTKAYLTRQLERIQRDKEVVNKFFTMVCVRLFLERQEESILKLSTQLVKHFLYTLNDWIQEDPIWAAASEVQKIDAEIATERAIMTTVYKLALYPNGDGDIHRDQEAVQGSYRKSQELTNPEKYQRELPWPAAQAEILNINVYKTPKDKVLCVVRCCSIIMNLLSLANEVGGPPGADAFVPVLMFVLIKANPPSLLSTVQYVNSFYIQNDSYRAGDDDNKGEETYWWTQFEAAIEFTKTMDYKK
;
A
#
# COMPACT_ATOMS: atom_id res chain seq x y z
N MET A 1 -6.06 -50.18 23.37
CA MET A 1 -6.74 -51.45 23.68
C MET A 1 -8.25 -51.17 23.88
N ALA A 2 -8.92 -50.62 22.86
CA ALA A 2 -10.34 -50.22 22.91
C ALA A 2 -10.95 -50.07 21.50
N HIS A 3 -10.75 -51.07 20.62
CA HIS A 3 -11.43 -51.14 19.32
C HIS A 3 -11.83 -52.59 18.95
N ARG A 4 -11.92 -53.47 19.95
CA ARG A 4 -12.55 -54.79 19.82
C ARG A 4 -14.02 -54.61 20.21
N GLU A 5 -14.90 -54.29 19.26
CA GLU A 5 -16.37 -54.55 19.36
C GLU A 5 -17.18 -54.10 18.12
N LEU A 6 -16.63 -54.22 16.91
CA LEU A 6 -17.43 -54.11 15.68
C LEU A 6 -17.37 -55.39 14.81
N PHE A 7 -16.87 -56.49 15.37
CA PHE A 7 -16.83 -57.80 14.74
C PHE A 7 -17.82 -58.76 15.41
N THR A 8 -19.11 -58.48 15.32
CA THR A 8 -20.15 -59.49 15.61
C THR A 8 -21.33 -59.29 14.67
N SER A 9 -21.36 -60.14 13.63
CA SER A 9 -22.52 -60.80 13.01
C SER A 9 -22.44 -60.77 11.47
N GLY A 10 -22.28 -61.96 10.88
CA GLY A 10 -22.66 -62.24 9.50
C GLY A 10 -21.66 -61.82 8.41
N VAL A 11 -20.63 -62.63 8.21
CA VAL A 11 -19.82 -62.54 6.98
C VAL A 11 -20.66 -63.00 5.79
N GLN A 12 -21.08 -62.05 4.95
CA GLN A 12 -21.29 -62.24 3.51
C GLN A 12 -20.72 -61.03 2.78
N TYR A 13 -19.43 -61.06 2.45
CA TYR A 13 -18.84 -60.04 1.57
C TYR A 13 -18.58 -60.63 0.18
N PRO A 14 -19.40 -60.23 -0.81
CA PRO A 14 -18.92 -60.00 -2.16
C PRO A 14 -19.31 -58.58 -2.61
N GLN A 15 -19.06 -57.57 -1.77
CA GLN A 15 -19.49 -56.20 -2.05
C GLN A 15 -18.38 -55.41 -2.76
N ASN A 16 -18.71 -54.92 -3.96
CA ASN A 16 -17.91 -54.07 -4.85
C ASN A 16 -16.67 -53.39 -4.23
N LYS A 17 -15.47 -53.66 -4.79
CA LYS A 17 -14.21 -52.96 -4.44
C LYS A 17 -14.34 -51.42 -4.48
N LEU A 18 -15.26 -50.90 -5.31
CA LEU A 18 -15.61 -49.49 -5.40
C LEU A 18 -16.21 -48.93 -4.11
N LEU A 19 -17.06 -49.70 -3.40
CA LEU A 19 -17.66 -49.27 -2.13
C LEU A 19 -16.61 -49.19 -1.02
N ALA A 20 -15.65 -50.12 -1.00
CA ALA A 20 -14.53 -50.07 -0.06
C ALA A 20 -13.65 -48.84 -0.30
N PHE A 21 -13.39 -48.52 -1.58
CA PHE A 21 -12.63 -47.33 -1.98
C PHE A 21 -13.33 -46.02 -1.58
N LEU A 22 -14.64 -45.88 -1.86
CA LEU A 22 -15.42 -44.69 -1.49
C LEU A 22 -15.51 -44.50 0.04
N LYS A 23 -15.61 -45.58 0.82
CA LYS A 23 -15.55 -45.52 2.29
C LYS A 23 -14.19 -45.06 2.80
N ALA A 24 -13.10 -45.50 2.16
CA ALA A 24 -11.76 -45.05 2.52
C ALA A 24 -11.55 -43.55 2.22
N LEU A 25 -11.98 -43.08 1.05
CA LEU A 25 -11.95 -41.65 0.70
C LEU A 25 -12.82 -40.80 1.61
N GLN A 26 -13.97 -41.31 2.04
CA GLN A 26 -14.84 -40.62 2.98
C GLN A 26 -14.16 -40.45 4.34
N ALA A 27 -13.48 -41.48 4.84
CA ALA A 27 -12.71 -41.40 6.08
C ALA A 27 -11.56 -40.38 5.98
N GLU A 28 -10.88 -40.32 4.84
CA GLU A 28 -9.84 -39.33 4.57
C GLU A 28 -10.40 -37.89 4.48
N ALA A 29 -11.52 -37.68 3.78
CA ALA A 29 -12.19 -36.39 3.68
C ALA A 29 -12.68 -35.87 5.03
N VAL A 30 -13.16 -36.76 5.90
CA VAL A 30 -13.51 -36.45 7.30
C VAL A 30 -12.28 -36.00 8.08
N ASN A 31 -11.14 -36.67 7.89
CA ASN A 31 -9.88 -36.30 8.54
C ASN A 31 -9.36 -34.92 8.09
N LEU A 32 -9.54 -34.59 6.81
CA LEU A 32 -9.17 -33.29 6.21
C LEU A 32 -10.20 -32.17 6.44
N GLN A 33 -11.33 -32.47 7.10
CA GLN A 33 -12.44 -31.54 7.35
C GLN A 33 -13.07 -30.89 6.09
N ASP A 34 -12.96 -31.52 4.92
CA ASP A 34 -13.57 -31.00 3.68
C ASP A 34 -15.08 -31.31 3.66
N ARG A 35 -15.87 -30.38 4.21
CA ARG A 35 -17.33 -30.52 4.33
C ARG A 35 -18.03 -30.70 2.98
N SER A 36 -17.48 -30.16 1.90
CA SER A 36 -18.08 -30.25 0.56
C SER A 36 -17.86 -31.65 -0.03
N LEU A 37 -16.65 -32.17 0.08
CA LEU A 37 -16.29 -33.50 -0.40
C LEU A 37 -16.97 -34.60 0.41
N ILE A 38 -17.10 -34.40 1.72
CA ILE A 38 -17.84 -35.32 2.61
C ILE A 38 -19.29 -35.49 2.15
N ALA A 39 -20.00 -34.39 1.86
CA ALA A 39 -21.40 -34.43 1.41
C ALA A 39 -21.55 -35.13 0.05
N GLN A 40 -20.64 -34.85 -0.89
CA GLN A 40 -20.62 -35.49 -2.20
C GLN A 40 -20.32 -36.99 -2.10
N LEU A 41 -19.36 -37.39 -1.27
CA LEU A 41 -19.01 -38.80 -1.05
C LEU A 41 -20.14 -39.55 -0.34
N TRP A 42 -20.83 -38.92 0.61
CA TRP A 42 -22.02 -39.51 1.26
C TRP A 42 -23.12 -39.84 0.24
N GLU A 43 -23.47 -38.89 -0.62
CA GLU A 43 -24.52 -39.08 -1.62
C GLU A 43 -24.10 -40.08 -2.71
N THR A 44 -22.84 -40.02 -3.14
CA THR A 44 -22.27 -40.98 -4.10
C THR A 44 -22.31 -42.40 -3.56
N LEU A 45 -21.96 -42.57 -2.28
CA LEU A 45 -21.93 -43.86 -1.61
C LEU A 45 -23.36 -44.42 -1.44
N ARG A 46 -24.34 -43.56 -1.12
CA ARG A 46 -25.77 -43.92 -1.09
C ARG A 46 -26.26 -44.44 -2.44
N CYS A 47 -25.92 -43.76 -3.53
CA CYS A 47 -26.32 -44.15 -4.88
C CYS A 47 -25.64 -45.45 -5.35
N VAL A 48 -24.33 -45.60 -5.12
CA VAL A 48 -23.56 -46.78 -5.54
C VAL A 48 -23.92 -48.03 -4.74
N GLN A 49 -24.40 -47.88 -3.49
CA GLN A 49 -24.88 -49.01 -2.67
C GLN A 49 -26.15 -49.67 -3.24
N ILE A 50 -26.97 -48.94 -3.98
CA ILE A 50 -28.24 -49.43 -4.55
C ILE A 50 -28.01 -50.13 -5.90
N MET A 51 -26.85 -49.93 -6.54
CA MET A 51 -26.54 -50.47 -7.86
C MET A 51 -26.07 -51.94 -7.80
N ASP A 52 -26.44 -52.71 -8.82
CA ASP A 52 -25.95 -54.07 -9.00
C ASP A 52 -24.51 -54.11 -9.55
N ASN A 53 -23.82 -55.23 -9.34
CA ASN A 53 -22.41 -55.39 -9.71
C ASN A 53 -22.14 -55.17 -11.22
N ASN A 54 -23.11 -55.45 -12.11
CA ASN A 54 -22.93 -55.25 -13.55
C ASN A 54 -23.07 -53.77 -13.93
N SER A 55 -23.99 -53.03 -13.30
CA SER A 55 -24.11 -51.58 -13.48
C SER A 55 -22.91 -50.83 -12.92
N CYS A 56 -22.34 -51.26 -11.78
CA CYS A 56 -21.09 -50.67 -11.26
C CYS A 56 -19.90 -50.88 -12.21
N LYS A 57 -19.79 -52.06 -12.84
CA LYS A 57 -18.76 -52.31 -13.86
C LYS A 57 -18.93 -51.43 -15.09
N LYS A 58 -20.17 -51.25 -15.57
CA LYS A 58 -20.48 -50.33 -16.69
C LYS A 58 -20.13 -48.89 -16.34
N LEU A 59 -20.50 -48.43 -15.15
CA LEU A 59 -20.17 -47.09 -14.65
C LEU A 59 -18.65 -46.87 -14.60
N LEU A 60 -17.89 -47.84 -14.07
CA LEU A 60 -16.43 -47.76 -14.03
C LEU A 60 -15.79 -47.71 -15.42
N ASN A 61 -16.33 -48.44 -16.39
CA ASN A 61 -15.86 -48.38 -17.77
C ASN A 61 -16.16 -47.01 -18.41
N LEU A 62 -17.36 -46.45 -18.20
CA LEU A 62 -17.71 -45.11 -18.67
C LEU A 62 -16.84 -44.03 -18.04
N LEU A 63 -16.60 -44.10 -16.73
CA LEU A 63 -15.69 -43.18 -16.03
C LEU A 63 -14.24 -43.32 -16.53
N LYS A 64 -13.81 -44.53 -16.86
CA LYS A 64 -12.47 -44.75 -17.43
C LYS A 64 -12.35 -44.15 -18.83
N GLU A 65 -13.36 -44.31 -19.68
CA GLU A 65 -13.40 -43.70 -21.02
C GLU A 65 -13.46 -42.18 -20.95
N ASP A 66 -14.28 -41.63 -20.04
CA ASP A 66 -14.39 -40.18 -19.84
C ASP A 66 -13.10 -39.58 -19.27
N HIS A 67 -12.47 -40.26 -18.30
CA HIS A 67 -11.15 -39.88 -17.80
C HIS A 67 -10.09 -39.95 -18.89
N GLN A 68 -10.10 -40.97 -19.75
CA GLN A 68 -9.16 -41.05 -20.88
C GLN A 68 -9.37 -39.90 -21.87
N ARG A 69 -10.62 -39.56 -22.19
CA ARG A 69 -10.99 -38.41 -23.05
C ARG A 69 -10.56 -37.07 -22.44
N SER A 70 -10.78 -36.88 -21.15
CA SER A 70 -10.53 -35.61 -20.45
C SER A 70 -9.11 -35.47 -19.89
N SER A 71 -8.32 -36.55 -19.83
CA SER A 71 -6.97 -36.56 -19.22
C SER A 71 -6.01 -35.56 -19.85
N VAL A 72 -6.04 -35.40 -21.18
CA VAL A 72 -5.21 -34.44 -21.91
C VAL A 72 -5.60 -33.01 -21.56
N TYR A 73 -6.90 -32.72 -21.45
CA TYR A 73 -7.42 -31.41 -21.08
C TYR A 73 -7.11 -31.05 -19.62
N ILE A 74 -7.30 -31.99 -18.69
CA ILE A 74 -6.94 -31.80 -17.28
C ILE A 74 -5.42 -31.60 -17.13
N ALA A 75 -4.61 -32.41 -17.81
CA ALA A 75 -3.15 -32.25 -17.82
C ALA A 75 -2.73 -30.90 -18.41
N TYR A 76 -3.39 -30.45 -19.48
CA TYR A 76 -3.21 -29.11 -20.05
C TYR A 76 -3.56 -28.01 -19.05
N LEU A 77 -4.73 -28.07 -18.38
CA LEU A 77 -5.13 -27.10 -17.36
C LEU A 77 -4.14 -27.04 -16.19
N ILE A 78 -3.69 -28.20 -15.69
CA ILE A 78 -2.68 -28.27 -14.63
C ILE A 78 -1.36 -27.65 -15.11
N ARG A 79 -0.93 -27.95 -16.34
CA ARG A 79 0.28 -27.37 -16.94
C ARG A 79 0.15 -25.86 -17.11
N CYS A 80 -0.98 -25.35 -17.59
CA CYS A 80 -1.24 -23.91 -17.71
C CYS A 80 -1.26 -23.24 -16.34
N ARG A 81 -1.91 -23.82 -15.33
CA ARG A 81 -1.89 -23.31 -13.96
C ARG A 81 -0.47 -23.26 -13.40
N LYS A 82 0.32 -24.32 -13.59
CA LYS A 82 1.74 -24.36 -13.19
C LYS A 82 2.57 -23.32 -13.96
N GLY A 83 2.32 -23.14 -15.25
CA GLY A 83 3.00 -22.13 -16.08
C GLY A 83 2.70 -20.70 -15.65
N LEU A 84 1.42 -20.38 -15.43
CA LEU A 84 0.98 -19.07 -14.97
C LEU A 84 1.51 -18.74 -13.58
N THR A 85 1.47 -19.69 -12.64
CA THR A 85 2.02 -19.50 -11.29
C THR A 85 3.53 -19.32 -11.31
N THR A 86 4.25 -20.07 -12.15
CA THR A 86 5.70 -19.91 -12.33
C THR A 86 6.03 -18.55 -12.95
N LYS A 87 5.28 -18.12 -13.97
CA LYS A 87 5.45 -16.80 -14.59
C LYS A 87 5.24 -15.69 -13.57
N ALA A 88 4.13 -15.71 -12.83
CA ALA A 88 3.85 -14.72 -11.79
C ALA A 88 4.94 -14.68 -10.71
N TYR A 89 5.46 -15.86 -10.31
CA TYR A 89 6.58 -15.94 -9.38
C TYR A 89 7.85 -15.29 -9.95
N LEU A 90 8.24 -15.62 -11.18
CA LEU A 90 9.43 -15.04 -11.83
C LEU A 90 9.29 -13.54 -12.03
N THR A 91 8.12 -13.05 -12.46
CA THR A 91 7.84 -11.62 -12.56
C THR A 91 8.05 -10.91 -11.22
N ARG A 92 7.52 -11.47 -10.13
CA ARG A 92 7.71 -10.93 -8.77
C ARG A 92 9.18 -10.96 -8.32
N GLN A 93 9.95 -11.99 -8.70
CA GLN A 93 11.39 -12.02 -8.40
C GLN A 93 12.16 -10.95 -9.18
N LEU A 94 11.82 -10.73 -10.46
CA LEU A 94 12.42 -9.67 -11.27
C LEU A 94 12.14 -8.29 -10.67
N GLU A 95 10.88 -8.01 -10.30
CA GLU A 95 10.49 -6.77 -9.63
C GLU A 95 11.26 -6.57 -8.32
N ARG A 96 11.50 -7.65 -7.56
CA ARG A 96 12.28 -7.58 -6.32
C ARG A 96 13.74 -7.22 -6.60
N ILE A 97 14.39 -7.89 -7.56
CA ILE A 97 15.79 -7.61 -7.92
C ILE A 97 15.95 -6.18 -8.44
N GLN A 98 14.98 -5.69 -9.23
CA GLN A 98 14.96 -4.31 -9.71
C GLN A 98 14.88 -3.32 -8.54
N ARG A 99 13.97 -3.55 -7.58
CA ARG A 99 13.88 -2.72 -6.37
C ARG A 99 15.16 -2.77 -5.52
N ASP A 100 15.75 -3.95 -5.35
CA ASP A 100 17.01 -4.09 -4.59
C ASP A 100 18.15 -3.30 -5.27
N LYS A 101 18.25 -3.36 -6.62
CA LYS A 101 19.20 -2.54 -7.39
C LYS A 101 18.98 -1.04 -7.16
N GLU A 102 17.73 -0.57 -7.22
CA GLU A 102 17.40 0.85 -7.01
C GLU A 102 17.77 1.31 -5.60
N VAL A 103 17.48 0.50 -4.57
CA VAL A 103 17.80 0.81 -3.17
C VAL A 103 19.31 0.89 -2.96
N VAL A 104 20.07 -0.07 -3.52
CA VAL A 104 21.53 -0.07 -3.42
C VAL A 104 22.13 1.15 -4.12
N ASN A 105 21.64 1.50 -5.31
CA ASN A 105 22.08 2.69 -6.03
C ASN A 105 21.82 3.97 -5.22
N LYS A 106 20.60 4.12 -4.68
CA LYS A 106 20.25 5.29 -3.84
C LYS A 106 21.09 5.35 -2.58
N PHE A 107 21.36 4.21 -1.94
CA PHE A 107 22.24 4.16 -0.77
C PHE A 107 23.68 4.57 -1.11
N PHE A 108 24.22 4.07 -2.22
CA PHE A 108 25.55 4.46 -2.69
C PHE A 108 25.63 5.97 -2.97
N THR A 109 24.66 6.51 -3.72
CA THR A 109 24.55 7.96 -3.97
C THR A 109 24.49 8.75 -2.66
N MET A 110 23.69 8.29 -1.68
CA MET A 110 23.59 8.94 -0.37
C MET A 110 24.94 8.96 0.38
N VAL A 111 25.74 7.90 0.31
CA VAL A 111 27.08 7.85 0.92
C VAL A 111 28.02 8.83 0.21
N CYS A 112 28.02 8.87 -1.13
CA CYS A 112 28.83 9.82 -1.90
C CYS A 112 28.46 11.28 -1.57
N VAL A 113 27.17 11.58 -1.52
CA VAL A 113 26.66 12.90 -1.14
C VAL A 113 27.08 13.25 0.29
N ARG A 114 26.99 12.31 1.22
CA ARG A 114 27.43 12.54 2.60
C ARG A 114 28.92 12.90 2.66
N LEU A 115 29.80 12.15 1.98
CA LEU A 115 31.23 12.44 1.93
C LEU A 115 31.52 13.82 1.30
N PHE A 116 30.74 14.22 0.30
CA PHE A 116 30.82 15.55 -0.30
C PHE A 116 30.41 16.64 0.70
N LEU A 117 29.29 16.47 1.40
CA LEU A 117 28.78 17.43 2.38
C LEU A 117 29.68 17.55 3.62
N GLU A 118 30.34 16.46 4.04
CA GLU A 118 31.34 16.49 5.12
C GLU A 118 32.52 17.43 4.80
N ARG A 119 32.88 17.60 3.51
CA ARG A 119 33.91 18.59 3.10
C ARG A 119 33.42 20.04 3.16
N GLN A 120 32.10 20.25 3.18
CA GLN A 120 31.46 21.56 3.13
C GLN A 120 30.81 21.95 4.47
N GLU A 121 31.13 21.24 5.56
CA GLU A 121 30.46 21.39 6.87
C GLU A 121 30.46 22.83 7.40
N GLU A 122 31.58 23.55 7.29
CA GLU A 122 31.66 24.95 7.74
C GLU A 122 30.67 25.88 7.02
N SER A 123 30.45 25.65 5.72
CA SER A 123 29.49 26.41 4.91
C SER A 123 28.06 26.06 5.31
N ILE A 124 27.79 24.79 5.63
CA ILE A 124 26.48 24.31 6.10
C ILE A 124 26.14 24.89 7.48
N LEU A 125 27.12 25.03 8.39
CA LEU A 125 26.91 25.58 9.73
C LEU A 125 26.50 27.06 9.71
N LYS A 126 26.90 27.81 8.69
CA LYS A 126 26.55 29.24 8.51
C LYS A 126 25.22 29.43 7.76
N LEU A 127 24.53 28.35 7.40
CA LEU A 127 23.33 28.41 6.59
C LEU A 127 22.15 29.02 7.35
N SER A 128 21.61 30.10 6.81
CA SER A 128 20.33 30.68 7.25
C SER A 128 19.17 30.05 6.48
N THR A 129 18.01 29.87 7.14
CA THR A 129 16.78 29.34 6.53
C THR A 129 16.33 30.12 5.29
N GLN A 130 16.63 31.43 5.23
CA GLN A 130 16.30 32.31 4.11
C GLN A 130 17.19 32.08 2.88
N LEU A 131 18.41 31.55 3.06
CA LEU A 131 19.40 31.35 2.00
C LEU A 131 19.51 29.89 1.54
N VAL A 132 18.72 28.99 2.11
CA VAL A 132 18.73 27.55 1.80
C VAL A 132 18.67 27.30 0.30
N LYS A 133 17.79 28.01 -0.41
CA LYS A 133 17.62 27.86 -1.86
C LYS A 133 18.87 28.23 -2.66
N HIS A 134 19.46 29.40 -2.37
CA HIS A 134 20.68 29.82 -3.06
C HIS A 134 21.81 28.85 -2.79
N PHE A 135 21.93 28.40 -1.54
CA PHE A 135 22.93 27.43 -1.14
C PHE A 135 22.75 26.07 -1.85
N LEU A 136 21.51 25.59 -2.03
CA LEU A 136 21.25 24.37 -2.79
C LEU A 136 21.66 24.48 -4.26
N TYR A 137 21.45 25.63 -4.92
CA TYR A 137 21.96 25.85 -6.28
C TYR A 137 23.48 25.80 -6.32
N THR A 138 24.14 26.51 -5.41
CA THR A 138 25.61 26.51 -5.31
C THR A 138 26.16 25.11 -5.04
N LEU A 139 25.51 24.32 -4.17
CA LEU A 139 25.89 22.93 -3.93
C LEU A 139 25.71 22.07 -5.18
N ASN A 140 24.65 22.26 -5.94
CA ASN A 140 24.43 21.50 -7.17
C ASN A 140 25.50 21.83 -8.22
N ASP A 141 25.86 23.09 -8.38
CA ASP A 141 26.95 23.51 -9.26
C ASP A 141 28.28 22.84 -8.84
N TRP A 142 28.59 22.84 -7.54
CA TRP A 142 29.78 22.16 -7.01
C TRP A 142 29.75 20.64 -7.21
N ILE A 143 28.58 19.99 -7.16
CA ILE A 143 28.44 18.55 -7.46
C ILE A 143 28.77 18.28 -8.93
N GLN A 144 28.35 19.14 -9.86
CA GLN A 144 28.67 18.99 -11.28
C GLN A 144 30.17 19.14 -11.56
N GLU A 145 30.87 19.96 -10.77
CA GLU A 145 32.32 20.18 -10.90
C GLU A 145 33.17 19.14 -10.14
N ASP A 146 32.60 18.38 -9.20
CA ASP A 146 33.35 17.45 -8.36
C ASP A 146 33.77 16.18 -9.15
N PRO A 147 35.05 15.77 -9.08
CA PRO A 147 35.58 14.63 -9.83
C PRO A 147 34.91 13.29 -9.50
N ILE A 148 34.29 13.14 -8.31
CA ILE A 148 33.55 11.93 -7.93
C ILE A 148 32.34 11.73 -8.85
N TRP A 149 31.73 12.82 -9.32
CA TRP A 149 30.50 12.79 -10.13
C TRP A 149 30.76 12.93 -11.64
N ALA A 150 32.01 13.11 -12.07
CA ALA A 150 32.37 13.27 -13.48
C ALA A 150 31.92 12.10 -14.38
N ALA A 151 31.85 10.88 -13.84
CA ALA A 151 31.38 9.68 -14.55
C ALA A 151 29.95 9.26 -14.17
N ALA A 152 29.22 10.05 -13.38
CA ALA A 152 27.88 9.71 -12.92
C ALA A 152 26.84 9.85 -14.03
N SER A 153 25.90 8.92 -14.10
CA SER A 153 24.73 9.02 -14.98
C SER A 153 23.81 10.16 -14.55
N GLU A 154 23.01 10.69 -15.48
CA GLU A 154 22.01 11.72 -15.18
C GLU A 154 21.04 11.30 -14.06
N VAL A 155 20.65 10.02 -14.02
CA VAL A 155 19.81 9.48 -12.94
C VAL A 155 20.52 9.58 -11.58
N GLN A 156 21.82 9.26 -11.53
CA GLN A 156 22.60 9.37 -10.29
C GLN A 156 22.79 10.82 -9.86
N LYS A 157 22.92 11.76 -10.79
CA LYS A 157 23.02 13.20 -10.50
C LYS A 157 21.71 13.73 -9.93
N ILE A 158 20.56 13.34 -10.50
CA ILE A 158 19.23 13.67 -9.96
C ILE A 158 19.07 13.07 -8.55
N ASP A 159 19.44 11.79 -8.36
CA ASP A 159 19.40 11.16 -7.04
C ASP A 159 20.33 11.89 -6.04
N ALA A 160 21.47 12.40 -6.49
CA ALA A 160 22.42 13.15 -5.67
C ALA A 160 21.85 14.51 -5.26
N GLU A 161 21.21 15.23 -6.18
CA GLU A 161 20.52 16.48 -5.91
C GLU A 161 19.39 16.30 -4.89
N ILE A 162 18.58 15.24 -5.03
CA ILE A 162 17.52 14.91 -4.07
C ILE A 162 18.13 14.57 -2.70
N ALA A 163 19.25 13.84 -2.68
CA ALA A 163 19.93 13.47 -1.44
C ALA A 163 20.58 14.68 -0.74
N THR A 164 21.16 15.64 -1.48
CA THR A 164 21.69 16.88 -0.91
C THR A 164 20.58 17.76 -0.36
N GLU A 165 19.49 17.94 -1.12
CA GLU A 165 18.30 18.64 -0.65
C GLU A 165 17.81 18.03 0.68
N ARG A 166 17.67 16.70 0.74
CA ARG A 166 17.28 15.98 1.96
C ARG A 166 18.22 16.23 3.13
N ALA A 167 19.54 16.19 2.90
CA ALA A 167 20.52 16.40 3.94
C ALA A 167 20.46 17.83 4.49
N ILE A 168 20.41 18.84 3.61
CA ILE A 168 20.33 20.25 4.00
C ILE A 168 19.00 20.58 4.66
N MET A 169 17.86 20.17 4.08
CA MET A 169 16.56 20.40 4.70
C MET A 169 16.46 19.72 6.07
N THR A 170 17.13 18.59 6.27
CA THR A 170 17.20 17.90 7.57
C THR A 170 17.94 18.71 8.64
N THR A 171 19.01 19.43 8.28
CA THR A 171 19.76 20.26 9.24
C THR A 171 18.98 21.49 9.65
N VAL A 172 18.35 22.17 8.69
CA VAL A 172 17.57 23.39 8.94
C VAL A 172 16.13 23.12 9.42
N TYR A 173 15.67 21.87 9.42
CA TYR A 173 14.26 21.48 9.57
C TYR A 173 13.57 22.14 10.77
N LYS A 174 14.21 22.12 11.96
CA LYS A 174 13.59 22.65 13.18
C LYS A 174 13.31 24.16 13.08
N LEU A 175 14.28 24.91 12.55
CA LEU A 175 14.18 26.36 12.38
C LEU A 175 13.26 26.73 11.21
N ALA A 176 13.24 25.89 10.18
CA ALA A 176 12.41 26.12 9.00
C ALA A 176 10.94 25.77 9.24
N LEU A 177 10.65 24.75 10.08
CA LEU A 177 9.29 24.35 10.43
C LEU A 177 8.64 25.33 11.42
N TYR A 178 9.40 25.87 12.38
CA TYR A 178 8.91 26.83 13.37
C TYR A 178 9.71 28.15 13.33
N PRO A 179 9.51 29.00 12.30
CA PRO A 179 10.22 30.27 12.18
C PRO A 179 10.02 31.20 13.38
N ASN A 180 8.84 31.17 14.01
CA ASN A 180 8.51 31.98 15.19
C ASN A 180 8.70 31.22 16.51
N GLY A 181 9.32 30.04 16.47
CA GLY A 181 9.57 29.20 17.66
C GLY A 181 8.28 28.76 18.36
N ASP A 182 8.20 29.04 19.67
CA ASP A 182 7.11 28.57 20.53
C ASP A 182 5.73 29.07 20.09
N GLY A 183 5.64 30.23 19.44
CA GLY A 183 4.38 30.75 18.92
C GLY A 183 3.73 29.84 17.89
N ASP A 184 4.52 29.25 16.99
CA ASP A 184 4.02 28.31 15.99
C ASP A 184 3.63 26.96 16.64
N ILE A 185 4.40 26.52 17.64
CA ILE A 185 4.12 25.29 18.41
C ILE A 185 2.79 25.42 19.16
N HIS A 186 2.57 26.54 19.86
CA HIS A 186 1.31 26.79 20.59
C HIS A 186 0.12 26.85 19.64
N ARG A 187 0.25 27.52 18.49
CA ARG A 187 -0.79 27.56 17.45
C ARG A 187 -1.16 26.16 16.96
N ASP A 188 -0.18 25.29 16.73
CA ASP A 188 -0.45 23.90 16.32
C ASP A 188 -1.11 23.08 17.44
N GLN A 189 -0.73 23.29 18.70
CA GLN A 189 -1.36 22.61 19.85
C GLN A 189 -2.84 23.01 19.98
N GLU A 190 -3.17 24.28 19.81
CA GLU A 190 -4.56 24.76 19.81
C GLU A 190 -5.38 24.15 18.68
N ALA A 191 -4.80 24.06 17.47
CA ALA A 191 -5.45 23.44 16.32
C ALA A 191 -5.74 21.94 16.57
N VAL A 192 -4.78 21.22 17.15
CA VAL A 192 -4.93 19.81 17.53
C VAL A 192 -6.05 19.63 18.56
N GLN A 193 -6.11 20.48 19.59
CA GLN A 193 -7.17 20.44 20.60
C GLN A 193 -8.56 20.74 20.00
N GLY A 194 -8.66 21.73 19.11
CA GLY A 194 -9.89 22.04 18.39
C GLY A 194 -10.38 20.87 17.52
N SER A 195 -9.45 20.20 16.83
CA SER A 195 -9.74 19.01 16.01
C SER A 195 -10.25 17.83 16.85
N TYR A 196 -9.66 17.58 18.03
CA TYR A 196 -10.13 16.53 18.95
C TYR A 196 -11.58 16.72 19.36
N ARG A 197 -12.01 17.96 19.66
CA ARG A 197 -13.42 18.26 19.97
C ARG A 197 -14.33 17.95 18.80
N LYS A 198 -13.96 18.37 17.59
CA LYS A 198 -14.70 18.10 16.34
C LYS A 198 -14.82 16.61 16.04
N SER A 199 -13.78 15.83 16.35
CA SER A 199 -13.77 14.38 16.15
C SER A 199 -14.88 13.64 16.92
N GLN A 200 -15.36 14.20 18.05
CA GLN A 200 -16.46 13.65 18.85
C GLN A 200 -17.84 14.00 18.29
N GLU A 201 -17.98 15.11 17.58
CA GLU A 201 -19.25 15.61 17.03
C GLU A 201 -19.57 15.10 15.61
N LEU A 202 -18.61 14.47 14.93
CA LEU A 202 -18.78 13.97 13.56
C LEU A 202 -19.65 12.71 13.48
N THR A 203 -20.82 12.85 12.88
CA THR A 203 -21.69 11.74 12.48
C THR A 203 -21.12 11.01 11.26
N ASN A 204 -21.07 9.68 11.33
CA ASN A 204 -20.54 8.83 10.25
C ASN A 204 -21.47 8.82 9.02
N PRO A 205 -20.98 9.11 7.80
CA PRO A 205 -21.80 8.99 6.60
C PRO A 205 -22.19 7.53 6.33
N GLU A 206 -23.49 7.24 6.28
CA GLU A 206 -24.05 5.90 6.13
C GLU A 206 -23.58 5.17 4.86
N LYS A 207 -23.23 5.92 3.81
CA LYS A 207 -22.82 5.39 2.50
C LYS A 207 -21.48 4.63 2.53
N TYR A 208 -20.57 4.93 3.46
CA TYR A 208 -19.21 4.35 3.47
C TYR A 208 -18.89 3.57 4.76
N GLN A 209 -19.90 2.98 5.41
CA GLN A 209 -19.75 2.24 6.67
C GLN A 209 -18.68 1.14 6.65
N ARG A 210 -18.42 0.52 5.50
CA ARG A 210 -17.43 -0.55 5.37
C ARG A 210 -15.98 -0.05 5.44
N GLU A 211 -15.72 1.16 4.97
CA GLU A 211 -14.38 1.73 4.91
C GLU A 211 -14.06 2.62 6.13
N LEU A 212 -15.08 3.06 6.88
CA LEU A 212 -14.90 3.85 8.10
C LEU A 212 -14.12 3.05 9.17
N PRO A 213 -13.12 3.65 9.85
CA PRO A 213 -12.75 5.06 9.84
C PRO A 213 -11.62 5.43 8.84
N TRP A 214 -11.36 4.63 7.81
CA TRP A 214 -10.27 4.81 6.82
C TRP A 214 -8.87 4.62 7.43
N PRO A 215 -8.59 3.49 8.10
CA PRO A 215 -7.36 3.30 8.87
C PRO A 215 -6.08 3.41 8.02
N ALA A 216 -6.12 2.97 6.76
CA ALA A 216 -4.97 3.06 5.86
C ALA A 216 -4.62 4.52 5.50
N ALA A 217 -5.63 5.36 5.22
CA ALA A 217 -5.41 6.78 4.93
C ALA A 217 -4.95 7.55 6.17
N GLN A 218 -5.53 7.25 7.34
CA GLN A 218 -5.08 7.83 8.61
C GLN A 218 -3.63 7.48 8.92
N ALA A 219 -3.24 6.20 8.75
CA ALA A 219 -1.87 5.76 8.97
C ALA A 219 -0.89 6.46 8.03
N GLU A 220 -1.26 6.68 6.77
CA GLU A 220 -0.39 7.39 5.81
C GLU A 220 -0.22 8.86 6.21
N ILE A 221 -1.29 9.60 6.51
CA ILE A 221 -1.16 11.02 6.83
C ILE A 221 -0.43 11.28 8.15
N LEU A 222 -0.49 10.35 9.10
CA LEU A 222 0.29 10.43 10.34
C LEU A 222 1.81 10.41 10.08
N ASN A 223 2.26 9.84 8.95
CA ASN A 223 3.66 9.83 8.56
C ASN A 223 4.17 11.20 8.07
N ILE A 224 3.31 12.20 7.89
CA ILE A 224 3.71 13.52 7.36
C ILE A 224 4.84 14.18 8.17
N ASN A 225 4.91 13.91 9.47
CA ASN A 225 5.93 14.45 10.37
C ASN A 225 7.22 13.62 10.42
N VAL A 226 7.22 12.40 9.87
CA VAL A 226 8.42 11.59 9.68
C VAL A 226 9.29 12.21 8.58
N TYR A 227 8.64 12.77 7.56
CA TYR A 227 9.31 13.43 6.44
C TYR A 227 9.76 14.84 6.81
N LYS A 228 11.02 15.15 6.46
CA LYS A 228 11.62 16.47 6.73
C LYS A 228 11.60 17.38 5.51
N THR A 229 11.77 16.86 4.30
CA THR A 229 11.73 17.70 3.09
C THR A 229 10.29 18.10 2.75
N PRO A 230 10.10 19.27 2.13
CA PRO A 230 8.77 19.69 1.76
C PRO A 230 8.19 18.82 0.64
N LYS A 231 9.00 18.36 -0.33
CA LYS A 231 8.54 17.39 -1.36
C LYS A 231 8.02 16.10 -0.74
N ASP A 232 8.78 15.48 0.18
CA ASP A 232 8.36 14.20 0.77
C ASP A 232 7.07 14.34 1.60
N LYS A 233 6.84 15.53 2.20
CA LYS A 233 5.56 15.87 2.87
C LYS A 233 4.39 15.97 1.87
N VAL A 234 4.60 16.62 0.72
CA VAL A 234 3.59 16.64 -0.36
C VAL A 234 3.29 15.23 -0.86
N LEU A 235 4.32 14.42 -1.09
CA LEU A 235 4.13 13.04 -1.53
C LEU A 235 3.40 12.17 -0.49
N CYS A 236 3.55 12.47 0.80
CA CYS A 236 2.74 11.85 1.87
C CYS A 236 1.25 12.17 1.72
N VAL A 237 0.93 13.43 1.40
CA VAL A 237 -0.45 13.86 1.12
C VAL A 237 -0.96 13.18 -0.16
N VAL A 238 -0.18 13.16 -1.24
CA VAL A 238 -0.56 12.47 -2.48
C VAL A 238 -0.88 11.01 -2.21
N ARG A 239 -0.02 10.27 -1.48
CA ARG A 239 -0.27 8.87 -1.12
C ARG A 239 -1.54 8.70 -0.30
N CYS A 240 -1.79 9.58 0.67
CA CYS A 240 -3.03 9.57 1.44
C CYS A 240 -4.26 9.77 0.54
N CYS A 241 -4.22 10.76 -0.36
CA CYS A 241 -5.28 11.03 -1.32
C CYS A 241 -5.52 9.85 -2.28
N SER A 242 -4.45 9.23 -2.79
CA SER A 242 -4.55 8.03 -3.64
C SER A 242 -5.19 6.86 -2.90
N ILE A 243 -4.86 6.64 -1.62
CA ILE A 243 -5.51 5.61 -0.78
C ILE A 243 -7.01 5.90 -0.67
N ILE A 244 -7.40 7.14 -0.37
CA ILE A 244 -8.81 7.52 -0.27
C ILE A 244 -9.54 7.28 -1.59
N MET A 245 -8.97 7.71 -2.72
CA MET A 245 -9.56 7.54 -4.05
C MET A 245 -9.73 6.06 -4.43
N ASN A 246 -8.74 5.22 -4.09
CA ASN A 246 -8.81 3.78 -4.32
C ASN A 246 -9.88 3.11 -3.47
N LEU A 247 -10.01 3.48 -2.20
CA LEU A 247 -11.03 2.93 -1.32
C LEU A 247 -12.44 3.39 -1.72
N LEU A 248 -12.57 4.65 -2.17
CA LEU A 248 -13.82 5.17 -2.73
C LEU A 248 -14.23 4.47 -4.03
N SER A 249 -13.27 4.12 -4.91
CA SER A 249 -13.57 3.40 -6.14
C SER A 249 -14.00 1.96 -5.88
N LEU A 250 -13.48 1.31 -4.84
CA LEU A 250 -13.93 -0.01 -4.38
C LEU A 250 -15.32 0.03 -3.75
N ALA A 251 -15.67 1.12 -3.05
CA ALA A 251 -16.97 1.29 -2.42
C ALA A 251 -18.09 1.70 -3.40
N ASN A 252 -17.75 2.25 -4.56
CA ASN A 252 -18.72 2.63 -5.58
C ASN A 252 -19.13 1.42 -6.44
N GLU A 253 -20.39 1.01 -6.35
CA GLU A 253 -20.95 -0.11 -7.14
C GLU A 253 -21.05 0.22 -8.65
N VAL A 254 -21.13 1.51 -8.99
CA VAL A 254 -21.11 2.01 -10.36
C VAL A 254 -19.66 2.37 -10.66
N GLY A 255 -18.92 1.46 -11.30
CA GLY A 255 -17.45 1.46 -11.44
C GLY A 255 -16.81 2.63 -12.19
N GLY A 256 -17.02 3.87 -11.73
CA GLY A 256 -16.37 5.10 -12.18
C GLY A 256 -15.52 5.74 -11.08
N PRO A 257 -14.54 6.59 -11.47
CA PRO A 257 -13.71 7.29 -10.50
C PRO A 257 -14.56 8.23 -9.63
N PRO A 258 -14.36 8.24 -8.31
CA PRO A 258 -15.11 9.09 -7.41
C PRO A 258 -14.83 10.57 -7.73
N GLY A 259 -15.89 11.37 -7.86
CA GLY A 259 -15.77 12.83 -8.06
C GLY A 259 -15.30 13.56 -6.79
N ALA A 260 -14.89 14.82 -6.94
CA ALA A 260 -14.42 15.67 -5.83
C ALA A 260 -15.45 15.78 -4.67
N ASP A 261 -16.75 15.76 -4.99
CA ASP A 261 -17.84 15.82 -4.02
C ASP A 261 -17.89 14.60 -3.08
N ALA A 262 -17.39 13.44 -3.54
CA ALA A 262 -17.25 12.25 -2.70
C ALA A 262 -15.93 12.24 -1.92
N PHE A 263 -14.90 12.90 -2.44
CA PHE A 263 -13.54 12.88 -1.91
C PHE A 263 -13.32 13.85 -0.75
N VAL A 264 -13.66 15.14 -0.92
CA VAL A 264 -13.33 16.20 0.05
C VAL A 264 -13.91 15.91 1.46
N PRO A 265 -15.16 15.45 1.61
CA PRO A 265 -15.69 15.10 2.94
C PRO A 265 -14.93 13.95 3.61
N VAL A 266 -14.44 12.98 2.84
CA VAL A 266 -13.64 11.85 3.36
C VAL A 266 -12.25 12.32 3.76
N LEU A 267 -11.59 13.15 2.94
CA LEU A 267 -10.31 13.74 3.30
C LEU A 267 -10.41 14.55 4.59
N MET A 268 -11.45 15.38 4.72
CA MET A 268 -11.74 16.14 5.93
C MET A 268 -11.91 15.22 7.15
N PHE A 269 -12.72 14.16 7.01
CA PHE A 269 -12.92 13.17 8.07
C PHE A 269 -11.60 12.49 8.49
N VAL A 270 -10.78 12.07 7.52
CA VAL A 270 -9.47 11.46 7.77
C VAL A 270 -8.56 12.42 8.54
N LEU A 271 -8.50 13.69 8.16
CA LEU A 271 -7.68 14.69 8.86
C LEU A 271 -8.14 14.95 10.29
N ILE A 272 -9.46 15.02 10.52
CA ILE A 272 -10.00 15.23 11.86
C ILE A 272 -9.75 14.01 12.75
N LYS A 273 -9.92 12.79 12.22
CA LYS A 273 -9.70 11.55 12.99
C LYS A 273 -8.22 11.26 13.23
N ALA A 274 -7.37 11.43 12.22
CA ALA A 274 -5.93 11.20 12.35
C ALA A 274 -5.26 12.28 13.20
N ASN A 275 -5.72 13.53 13.07
CA ASN A 275 -5.22 14.71 13.80
C ASN A 275 -3.68 14.81 13.81
N PRO A 276 -3.03 14.87 12.63
CA PRO A 276 -1.57 14.90 12.54
C PRO A 276 -1.01 16.15 13.26
N PRO A 277 0.05 16.00 14.08
CA PRO A 277 0.62 17.14 14.80
C PRO A 277 1.29 18.13 13.82
N SER A 278 1.50 19.36 14.27
CA SER A 278 2.24 20.38 13.52
C SER A 278 1.68 20.68 12.12
N LEU A 279 0.37 20.54 11.95
CA LEU A 279 -0.29 20.61 10.66
C LEU A 279 -0.19 22.02 10.03
N LEU A 280 -0.38 23.08 10.82
CA LEU A 280 -0.36 24.46 10.31
C LEU A 280 1.06 24.88 9.98
N SER A 281 2.03 24.52 10.82
CA SER A 281 3.45 24.75 10.55
C SER A 281 3.94 23.94 9.35
N THR A 282 3.43 22.72 9.16
CA THR A 282 3.70 21.91 7.96
C THR A 282 3.19 22.60 6.69
N VAL A 283 1.98 23.16 6.73
CA VAL A 283 1.42 23.89 5.58
C VAL A 283 2.27 25.10 5.22
N GLN A 284 2.62 25.93 6.21
CA GLN A 284 3.48 27.09 6.02
C GLN A 284 4.85 26.69 5.45
N TYR A 285 5.47 25.68 6.04
CA TYR A 285 6.77 25.16 5.62
C TYR A 285 6.76 24.69 4.15
N VAL A 286 5.81 23.85 3.76
CA VAL A 286 5.72 23.34 2.38
C VAL A 286 5.43 24.47 1.39
N ASN A 287 4.58 25.43 1.75
CA ASN A 287 4.30 26.58 0.90
C ASN A 287 5.52 27.45 0.66
N SER A 288 6.27 27.76 1.72
CA SER A 288 7.45 28.60 1.65
C SER A 288 8.63 27.94 0.96
N PHE A 289 8.78 26.62 1.06
CA PHE A 289 9.95 25.92 0.50
C PHE A 289 9.68 25.19 -0.84
N TYR A 290 8.45 24.80 -1.14
CA TYR A 290 8.11 24.01 -2.33
C TYR A 290 7.11 24.68 -3.27
N ILE A 291 5.91 25.02 -2.79
CA ILE A 291 4.81 25.49 -3.67
C ILE A 291 5.09 26.88 -4.26
N GLN A 292 5.50 27.84 -3.43
CA GLN A 292 5.78 29.21 -3.89
C GLN A 292 7.12 29.33 -4.61
N ASN A 293 7.99 28.33 -4.50
CA ASN A 293 9.33 28.33 -5.08
C ASN A 293 9.33 27.64 -6.45
N ASP A 294 8.65 28.26 -7.41
CA ASP A 294 8.39 27.71 -8.74
C ASP A 294 9.68 27.44 -9.56
N SER A 295 10.81 28.07 -9.20
CA SER A 295 12.05 28.04 -9.98
C SER A 295 13.01 26.86 -9.72
N TYR A 296 12.73 25.97 -8.76
CA TYR A 296 13.66 24.87 -8.44
C TYR A 296 13.50 23.65 -9.38
N ARG A 297 12.36 23.51 -10.07
CA ARG A 297 12.10 22.44 -11.04
C ARG A 297 11.21 22.90 -12.20
N ALA A 298 11.67 23.91 -12.93
CA ALA A 298 11.01 24.34 -14.17
C ALA A 298 11.37 23.45 -15.39
N GLY A 299 12.13 22.36 -15.17
CA GLY A 299 12.35 21.32 -16.17
C GLY A 299 11.48 20.10 -15.85
N ASP A 300 10.44 19.89 -16.66
CA ASP A 300 9.82 18.59 -16.96
C ASP A 300 9.45 17.64 -15.79
N ASP A 301 8.99 18.15 -14.63
CA ASP A 301 8.32 17.28 -13.65
C ASP A 301 6.82 17.25 -14.00
N ASP A 302 6.43 16.39 -14.96
CA ASP A 302 5.02 16.15 -15.38
C ASP A 302 4.08 15.94 -14.18
N ASN A 303 4.62 15.47 -13.05
CA ASN A 303 3.89 15.20 -11.82
C ASN A 303 3.67 16.44 -10.93
N LYS A 304 4.34 17.57 -11.16
CA LYS A 304 4.22 18.78 -10.32
C LYS A 304 2.80 19.34 -10.31
N GLY A 305 2.10 19.24 -11.44
CA GLY A 305 0.69 19.65 -11.56
C GLY A 305 -0.23 18.82 -10.65
N GLU A 306 -0.02 17.51 -10.63
CA GLU A 306 -0.77 16.58 -9.77
C GLU A 306 -0.45 16.82 -8.29
N GLU A 307 0.83 16.94 -7.94
CA GLU A 307 1.28 17.21 -6.57
C GLU A 307 0.68 18.51 -6.03
N THR A 308 0.69 19.57 -6.84
CA THR A 308 0.12 20.88 -6.47
C THR A 308 -1.39 20.80 -6.31
N TYR A 309 -2.09 20.09 -7.20
CA TYR A 309 -3.53 19.87 -7.08
C TYR A 309 -3.91 19.19 -5.75
N TRP A 310 -3.26 18.06 -5.43
CA TRP A 310 -3.55 17.34 -4.18
C TRP A 310 -3.19 18.16 -2.95
N TRP A 311 -2.11 18.94 -3.02
CA TRP A 311 -1.75 19.87 -1.96
C TRP A 311 -2.81 20.94 -1.74
N THR A 312 -3.33 21.56 -2.80
CA THR A 312 -4.42 22.55 -2.71
C THR A 312 -5.69 21.93 -2.11
N GLN A 313 -6.05 20.70 -2.45
CA GLN A 313 -7.19 20.00 -1.84
C GLN A 313 -6.99 19.77 -0.33
N PHE A 314 -5.77 19.41 0.07
CA PHE A 314 -5.39 19.24 1.46
C PHE A 314 -5.45 20.55 2.25
N GLU A 315 -4.93 21.64 1.70
CA GLU A 315 -5.03 22.97 2.32
C GLU A 315 -6.47 23.44 2.47
N ALA A 316 -7.27 23.28 1.41
CA ALA A 316 -8.68 23.59 1.44
C ALA A 316 -9.38 22.80 2.55
N ALA A 317 -9.15 21.49 2.63
CA ALA A 317 -9.71 20.64 3.68
C ALA A 317 -9.31 21.13 5.09
N ILE A 318 -8.04 21.49 5.31
CA ILE A 318 -7.58 22.06 6.59
C ILE A 318 -8.31 23.36 6.90
N GLU A 319 -8.45 24.26 5.93
CA GLU A 319 -9.12 25.54 6.16
C GLU A 319 -10.62 25.36 6.44
N PHE A 320 -11.27 24.41 5.76
CA PHE A 320 -12.65 24.00 6.09
C PHE A 320 -12.73 23.47 7.52
N THR A 321 -11.78 22.62 7.96
CA THR A 321 -11.81 22.09 9.35
C THR A 321 -11.71 23.20 10.39
N LYS A 322 -10.98 24.29 10.12
CA LYS A 322 -10.92 25.45 11.02
C LYS A 322 -12.23 26.23 11.05
N THR A 323 -12.81 26.48 9.88
CA THR A 323 -13.97 27.38 9.73
C THR A 323 -15.31 26.80 10.17
N MET A 324 -15.42 25.48 10.39
CA MET A 324 -16.65 24.83 10.86
C MET A 324 -17.20 25.39 12.19
N ASP A 325 -16.39 26.05 13.02
CA ASP A 325 -16.84 26.61 14.31
C ASP A 325 -17.70 27.88 14.16
N TYR A 326 -17.66 28.56 13.00
CA TYR A 326 -18.31 29.86 12.80
C TYR A 326 -19.75 29.78 12.26
N LYS A 327 -20.29 28.58 12.01
CA LYS A 327 -21.62 28.37 11.41
C LYS A 327 -22.65 27.76 12.38
N LYS A 328 -22.55 28.04 13.68
CA LYS A 328 -23.60 27.72 14.65
C LYS A 328 -24.59 28.86 14.79
#